data_AF-A0A0J6QWB9-F1
#
_entry.id   AF-A0A0J6QWB9-F1
#
_cell.length_a   1.000
_cell.length_b   1.000
_cell.length_c   1.000
_cell.angle_alpha   90.00
_cell.angle_beta   90.00
_cell.angle_gamma   90.00
#
_symmetry.space_group_name_H-M   'P 1'
#
loop_
_entity.id
_entity.type
_entity.pdbx_description
1 polymer ?
#
loop_
_entity_poly.entity_id
_entity_poly.type
_entity_poly.pdbx_seq_one_letter_code
_entity_poly.pdbx_strand_id
1 'polypeptide(L)' 'MHDRSGGPIPAILPPPALRSTDGAGPLAAVLAPGLHAAFDGCLDEALPADLSALLGRLDRAAAGHRARTSDSFKRS' A
#
# COMPACT_ATOMS: atom_id res chain seq x y z
N MET A 1 39.96 -15.55 20.18
CA MET A 1 38.82 -15.57 21.10
C MET A 1 38.02 -14.28 20.89
N HIS A 2 36.99 -14.31 20.03
CA HIS A 2 36.09 -13.18 19.81
C HIS A 2 34.66 -13.71 19.67
N ASP A 3 33.94 -13.74 20.79
CA ASP A 3 32.50 -13.94 20.80
C ASP A 3 31.83 -12.71 20.17
N ARG A 4 31.11 -12.91 19.06
CA ARG A 4 30.22 -11.90 18.52
C ARG A 4 28.84 -12.15 19.12
N SER A 5 28.51 -11.36 20.14
CA SER A 5 27.21 -11.34 20.80
C SER A 5 26.09 -11.17 19.78
N GLY A 6 25.32 -12.23 19.54
CA GLY A 6 24.06 -12.17 18.80
C GLY A 6 23.04 -11.38 19.61
N GLY A 7 22.83 -10.12 19.27
CA GLY A 7 21.73 -9.32 19.80
C GLY A 7 20.38 -9.89 19.33
N PRO A 8 19.27 -9.61 20.06
CA PRO A 8 17.96 -10.13 19.69
C PRO A 8 17.53 -9.54 18.34
N ILE A 9 17.20 -10.42 17.40
CA ILE A 9 16.58 -10.07 16.12
C ILE A 9 15.25 -9.39 16.44
N PRO A 10 14.97 -8.17 15.94
CA PRO A 10 13.67 -7.54 16.10
C PRO A 10 12.62 -8.47 15.51
N ALA A 11 11.58 -8.79 16.29
CA ALA A 11 10.42 -9.50 15.77
C ALA A 11 9.76 -8.62 14.71
N ILE A 12 10.09 -8.86 13.43
CA ILE A 12 9.36 -8.30 12.31
C ILE A 12 7.97 -8.95 12.39
N LEU A 13 7.01 -8.25 12.98
CA LEU A 13 5.62 -8.64 12.92
C LEU A 13 5.25 -8.76 11.43
N PRO A 14 4.74 -9.92 10.98
CA PRO A 14 4.24 -10.02 9.62
C PRO A 14 3.18 -8.92 9.42
N PRO A 15 3.13 -8.27 8.24
CA PRO A 15 2.10 -7.28 7.97
C PRO A 15 0.74 -7.93 8.28
N PRO A 16 -0.19 -7.20 8.92
CA PRO A 16 -1.50 -7.74 9.18
C PRO A 16 -2.05 -8.27 7.86
N ALA A 17 -2.32 -9.58 7.82
CA ALA A 17 -2.85 -10.25 6.65
C ALA A 17 -4.01 -9.38 6.12
N LEU A 18 -3.93 -9.01 4.83
CA LEU A 18 -5.02 -8.33 4.13
C LEU A 18 -6.29 -9.12 4.46
N ARG A 19 -7.17 -8.51 5.27
CA ARG A 19 -8.28 -9.24 5.88
C ARG A 19 -9.15 -9.75 4.76
N SER A 20 -9.30 -11.07 4.70
CA SER A 20 -10.25 -11.72 3.81
C SER A 20 -11.63 -11.07 4.00
N THR A 21 -12.19 -10.56 2.91
CA THR A 21 -13.54 -9.98 2.86
C THR A 21 -14.61 -11.02 3.18
N ASP A 22 -14.29 -12.33 3.18
CA ASP A 22 -15.21 -13.41 3.53
C ASP A 22 -15.63 -13.43 5.01
N GLY A 23 -14.93 -12.69 5.89
CA GLY A 23 -15.24 -12.64 7.33
C GLY A 23 -16.10 -11.45 7.76
N ALA A 24 -16.39 -10.52 6.87
CA ALA A 24 -17.18 -9.33 7.14
C ALA A 24 -18.68 -9.68 6.98
N GLY A 25 -19.20 -10.52 7.89
CA GLY A 25 -20.58 -11.02 7.84
C GLY A 25 -21.66 -9.95 8.12
N PRO A 26 -22.83 -10.33 8.68
CA PRO A 26 -23.98 -9.45 8.91
C PRO A 26 -23.67 -8.12 9.61
N LEU A 27 -22.66 -8.11 10.48
CA LEU A 27 -22.19 -6.89 11.15
C LEU A 27 -21.62 -5.85 10.18
N ALA A 28 -20.90 -6.27 9.14
CA ALA A 28 -20.43 -5.32 8.13
C ALA A 28 -21.58 -4.76 7.32
N ALA A 29 -22.62 -5.55 7.01
CA ALA A 29 -23.82 -5.05 6.34
C ALA A 29 -24.57 -4.01 7.19
N VAL A 30 -24.58 -4.16 8.51
CA VAL A 30 -25.20 -3.20 9.44
C VAL A 30 -24.35 -1.93 9.60
N LEU A 31 -23.04 -2.08 9.70
CA LEU A 31 -22.12 -0.96 9.98
C LEU A 31 -21.72 -0.19 8.72
N ALA A 32 -21.67 -0.84 7.56
CA ALA A 32 -21.18 -0.25 6.31
C ALA A 32 -21.91 1.05 5.93
N PRO A 33 -23.25 1.17 6.01
CA PRO A 33 -23.92 2.43 5.68
C PRO A 33 -23.48 3.59 6.59
N GLY A 34 -23.38 3.34 7.90
CA GLY A 34 -22.98 4.35 8.87
C GLY A 34 -21.51 4.74 8.75
N LEU A 35 -20.63 3.77 8.51
CA LEU A 35 -19.21 4.02 8.24
C LEU A 35 -19.03 4.78 6.94
N HIS A 36 -19.75 4.38 5.88
CA HIS A 36 -19.69 5.08 4.60
C HIS A 36 -20.10 6.55 4.75
N ALA A 37 -21.23 6.83 5.40
CA ALA A 37 -21.68 8.20 5.67
C ALA A 37 -20.68 9.01 6.52
N ALA A 38 -20.01 8.38 7.49
CA ALA A 38 -19.02 9.06 8.33
C ALA A 38 -17.73 9.43 7.58
N PHE A 39 -17.38 8.68 6.54
CA PHE A 39 -16.15 8.88 5.76
C PHE A 39 -16.38 9.46 4.36
N ASP A 40 -17.63 9.69 3.95
CA ASP A 40 -18.01 10.16 2.60
C ASP A 40 -17.25 11.43 2.19
N GLY A 41 -17.13 12.39 3.11
CA GLY A 41 -16.39 13.65 2.89
C GLY A 41 -14.88 13.57 3.12
N CYS A 42 -14.35 12.49 3.70
CA CYS A 42 -12.92 12.41 4.01
C CYS A 42 -12.03 12.24 2.78
N LEU A 43 -12.60 11.75 1.67
CA LEU A 43 -11.89 11.59 0.39
C LEU A 43 -12.13 12.75 -0.58
N ASP A 44 -13.09 13.62 -0.28
CA ASP A 44 -13.44 14.78 -1.10
C ASP A 44 -12.45 15.96 -0.87
N GLU A 45 -11.74 15.93 0.27
CA GLU A 45 -10.63 16.83 0.56
C GLU A 45 -9.39 16.46 -0.27
N ALA A 46 -8.76 17.49 -0.84
CA ALA A 46 -7.58 17.30 -1.69
C ALA A 46 -6.49 16.48 -0.96
N LEU A 47 -5.95 15.48 -1.66
CA LEU A 47 -4.88 14.62 -1.15
C LEU A 47 -3.74 15.47 -0.56
N PRO A 48 -3.27 15.15 0.66
CA PRO A 48 -2.11 15.81 1.25
C PRO A 48 -0.93 15.87 0.26
N ALA A 49 -0.24 17.01 0.22
CA ALA A 49 0.83 17.26 -0.75
C ALA A 49 1.92 16.17 -0.78
N ASP A 50 2.19 15.54 0.36
CA ASP A 50 3.17 14.47 0.47
C ASP A 50 2.72 13.20 -0.27
N LEU A 51 1.42 12.88 -0.23
CA LEU A 51 0.86 11.74 -0.95
C LEU A 51 0.76 12.01 -2.44
N SER A 52 0.40 13.22 -2.86
CA SER A 52 0.37 13.57 -4.29
C SER A 52 1.78 13.56 -4.90
N ALA A 53 2.80 14.03 -4.16
CA ALA A 53 4.19 13.92 -4.57
C ALA A 53 4.68 12.46 -4.67
N LEU A 54 4.26 11.61 -3.73
CA LEU A 54 4.57 10.18 -3.77
C LEU A 54 3.93 9.49 -4.98
N LEU A 55 2.66 9.77 -5.27
CA LEU A 55 1.96 9.25 -6.45
C LEU A 55 2.68 9.68 -7.75
N GLY A 56 3.08 10.95 -7.86
CA GLY A 56 3.85 11.42 -9.01
C GLY A 56 5.20 10.72 -9.19
N ARG A 57 5.87 10.32 -8.10
CA ARG A 57 7.10 9.52 -8.15
C ARG A 57 6.83 8.09 -8.60
N LEU A 58 5.73 7.49 -8.12
CA LEU A 58 5.33 6.14 -8.47
C LEU A 58 5.00 6.05 -9.97
N ASP A 59 4.21 7.00 -10.49
CA ASP A 59 3.86 7.07 -11.90
C ASP A 59 5.09 7.24 -12.80
N ARG A 60 6.03 8.09 -12.38
CA ARG A 60 7.29 8.29 -13.10
C ARG A 60 8.14 7.02 -13.12
N ALA A 61 8.21 6.30 -12.00
CA ALA A 61 8.92 5.03 -11.92
C ALA A 61 8.26 3.96 -12.81
N ALA A 62 6.94 3.88 -12.82
CA ALA A 62 6.18 2.98 -13.67
C ALA A 62 6.36 3.29 -15.16
N ALA A 63 6.32 4.58 -15.54
CA ALA A 63 6.57 5.03 -16.91
C ALA A 63 8.00 4.69 -17.37
N GLY A 64 9.00 4.92 -16.51
CA GLY A 64 10.39 4.56 -16.80
C GLY A 64 10.60 3.06 -16.98
N HIS A 65 9.89 2.24 -16.20
CA HIS A 65 9.91 0.78 -16.35
C HIS A 65 9.30 0.34 -17.68
N ARG A 66 8.14 0.87 -18.07
CA ARG A 66 7.49 0.56 -19.35
C ARG A 66 8.31 0.99 -20.57
N ALA A 67 8.95 2.16 -20.50
CA ALA A 67 9.82 2.62 -21.58
C ALA A 67 10.99 1.64 -21.78
N ARG A 68 11.65 1.22 -20.69
CA ARG A 68 12.77 0.27 -20.74
C ARG A 68 12.37 -1.10 -21.31
N THR A 69 11.18 -1.60 -20.97
CA THR A 69 10.71 -2.88 -21.53
C THR A 69 10.37 -2.77 -23.02
N SER A 70 9.77 -1.65 -23.46
CA SER A 70 9.51 -1.43 -24.89
C SER A 70 10.78 -1.28 -25.74
N ASP A 71 11.81 -0.67 -25.17
CA ASP A 71 13.12 -0.47 -25.79
C ASP A 71 13.94 -1.76 -25.90
N SER A 72 13.68 -2.72 -25.02
CA SER A 72 14.24 -4.06 -25.07
C SER A 72 13.57 -4.90 -26.16
N PHE A 73 12.25 -4.74 -26.34
CA PHE A 73 11.49 -5.48 -27.35
C PHE A 73 11.83 -5.05 -28.78
N LYS A 74 12.08 -3.76 -29.03
CA LYS A 74 12.49 -3.24 -30.35
C LYS A 74 13.93 -3.60 -30.75
N ARG A 75 14.74 -4.06 -29.79
CA ARG A 75 16.16 -4.41 -29.97
C ARG A 75 16.40 -5.90 -30.17
N SER A 76 15.33 -6.72 -30.11
CA SER A 76 15.34 -8.15 -30.45
C SER A 76 14.73 -8.36 -31.83
#